data_AF-A0A3D5E0E8-F1
#
_entry.id   AF-A0A3D5E0E8-F1
#
_cell.length_a   1.000
_cell.length_b   1.000
_cell.length_c   1.000
_cell.angle_alpha   90.00
_cell.angle_beta   90.00
_cell.angle_gamma   90.00
#
_symmetry.space_group_name_H-M   'P 1'
#
loop_
_entity.id
_entity.type
_entity.pdbx_description
1 polymer ?
#
loop_
_entity_poly.entity_id
_entity_poly.type
_entity_poly.pdbx_seq_one_letter_code
_entity_poly.pdbx_strand_id
1 'polypeptide(L)'
;MPLWFVRGLRRGVVTTHYPARPEPSAADLPTPPAFRAQNLDRDLADQLCGVCPSQALRREGDVLIFDVGACTSCGRCGETAPEAVTASGEFELATTVRAHLVKRIPLLREARP
;
A
#
# COMPACT_ATOMS: atom_id res chain seq x y z
N MET A 1 7.20 -34.57 32.83
CA MET A 1 6.94 -33.29 32.14
C MET A 1 6.46 -33.61 30.74
N PRO A 2 5.32 -33.05 30.30
CA PRO A 2 4.79 -33.38 28.98
C PRO A 2 5.76 -32.90 27.89
N LEU A 3 5.94 -33.73 26.86
CA LEU A 3 6.97 -33.54 25.82
C LEU A 3 6.94 -32.16 25.13
N TRP A 4 5.77 -31.51 25.09
CA TRP A 4 5.60 -30.18 24.51
C TRP A 4 6.34 -29.08 25.28
N PHE A 5 6.45 -29.21 26.61
CA PHE A 5 7.09 -28.20 27.46
C PHE A 5 8.60 -28.14 27.19
N VAL A 6 9.26 -29.31 27.17
CA VAL A 6 10.69 -29.41 26.84
C VAL A 6 10.95 -28.96 25.40
N ARG A 7 10.06 -29.30 24.46
CA ARG A 7 10.16 -28.85 23.07
C ARG A 7 10.05 -27.32 22.94
N GLY A 8 9.18 -26.69 23.72
CA GLY A 8 9.05 -25.23 23.79
C GLY A 8 10.33 -24.57 24.32
N LEU A 9 10.85 -25.05 25.45
CA LEU A 9 12.10 -24.53 26.04
C LEU A 9 13.29 -24.64 25.07
N ARG A 10 13.41 -25.75 24.35
CA ARG A 10 14.47 -25.94 23.33
C ARG A 10 14.34 -25.00 22.13
N ARG A 11 13.12 -24.57 21.80
CA ARG A 11 12.89 -23.63 20.68
C ARG A 11 13.29 -22.19 21.05
N GLY A 12 13.37 -21.89 22.35
CA GLY A 12 13.79 -20.58 22.84
C GLY A 12 12.74 -19.48 22.58
N VAL A 13 13.19 -18.23 22.64
CA VAL A 13 12.36 -17.04 22.41
C VAL A 13 12.18 -16.86 20.90
N VAL A 14 10.93 -16.83 20.46
CA VAL A 14 10.55 -16.65 19.04
C VAL A 14 9.90 -15.29 18.75
N THR A 15 9.77 -14.45 19.78
CA THR A 15 9.28 -13.07 19.64
C THR A 15 10.38 -12.18 19.06
N THR A 16 9.99 -11.21 18.23
CA THR A 16 10.91 -10.18 17.73
C THR A 16 10.98 -9.00 18.70
N HIS A 17 11.90 -8.07 18.44
CA HIS A 17 12.08 -6.87 19.25
C HIS A 17 11.28 -5.66 18.72
N TYR A 18 10.23 -5.91 17.94
CA TYR A 18 9.35 -4.85 17.46
C TYR A 18 8.66 -4.15 18.64
N PRO A 19 8.51 -2.81 18.63
CA PRO A 19 8.94 -1.85 17.59
C PRO A 19 10.36 -1.30 17.77
N ALA A 20 11.10 -1.71 18.81
CA ALA A 20 12.47 -1.22 19.06
C ALA A 20 13.48 -1.64 17.97
N ARG A 21 13.17 -2.67 17.18
CA ARG A 21 13.85 -3.00 15.92
C ARG A 21 12.80 -3.26 14.83
N PRO A 22 13.07 -2.85 13.57
CA PRO A 22 12.20 -3.18 12.44
C PRO A 22 11.95 -4.68 12.33
N GLU A 23 10.73 -5.04 11.95
CA GLU A 23 10.34 -6.44 11.73
C GLU A 23 10.87 -6.90 10.36
N PRO A 24 11.80 -7.88 10.30
CA PRO A 24 12.39 -8.31 9.01
C PRO A 24 11.34 -8.87 8.04
N SER A 25 10.31 -9.55 8.55
CA SER A 25 9.23 -10.09 7.72
C SER A 25 8.36 -9.00 7.07
N ALA A 26 8.47 -7.74 7.50
CA ALA A 26 7.72 -6.64 6.91
C ALA A 26 8.08 -6.38 5.45
N ALA A 27 9.29 -6.75 5.01
CA ALA A 27 9.74 -6.60 3.63
C ALA A 27 8.92 -7.44 2.63
N ASP A 28 8.33 -8.54 3.10
CA ASP A 28 7.54 -9.47 2.27
C ASP A 28 6.04 -9.19 2.33
N LEU A 29 5.61 -8.17 3.10
CA LEU A 29 4.19 -7.85 3.26
C LEU A 29 3.62 -7.18 2.00
N PRO A 30 2.38 -7.52 1.61
CA PRO A 30 1.65 -6.71 0.65
C PRO A 30 1.36 -5.34 1.27
N THR A 31 1.92 -4.29 0.68
CA THR A 31 1.74 -2.91 1.15
C THR A 31 0.86 -2.12 0.19
N PRO A 32 0.17 -1.07 0.67
CA PRO A 32 -0.58 -0.20 -0.21
C PRO A 32 0.31 0.44 -1.29
N PRO A 33 -0.24 0.84 -2.44
CA PRO A 33 0.55 1.43 -3.51
C PRO A 33 1.10 2.82 -3.15
N ALA A 34 2.25 3.13 -3.72
CA ALA A 34 2.78 4.48 -3.89
C ALA A 34 2.63 4.89 -5.37
N PHE A 35 2.33 6.17 -5.61
CA PHE A 35 2.08 6.71 -6.95
C PHE A 35 3.15 7.74 -7.32
N ARG A 36 3.68 7.62 -8.54
CA ARG A 36 4.60 8.59 -9.15
C ARG A 36 3.80 9.55 -10.01
N ALA A 37 3.46 10.71 -9.45
CA ALA A 37 2.62 11.72 -10.10
C ALA A 37 3.11 12.12 -11.51
N GLN A 38 4.43 12.14 -11.73
CA GLN A 38 5.04 12.47 -13.03
C GLN A 38 4.72 11.46 -14.15
N ASN A 39 4.30 10.25 -13.81
CA ASN A 39 3.98 9.18 -14.76
C ASN A 39 2.48 8.85 -14.76
N LEU A 40 1.65 9.74 -14.19
CA LEU A 40 0.24 9.48 -13.95
C LEU A 40 -0.61 10.54 -14.64
N ASP A 41 -1.01 10.26 -15.87
CA ASP A 41 -1.97 11.08 -16.63
C ASP A 41 -3.43 10.71 -16.29
N ARG A 42 -4.37 11.34 -17.00
CA ARG A 42 -5.82 11.17 -16.76
C ARG A 42 -6.33 9.80 -17.20
N ASP A 43 -5.86 9.31 -18.34
CA ASP A 43 -6.31 8.04 -18.91
C ASP A 43 -5.83 6.87 -18.06
N LEU A 44 -4.57 6.92 -17.62
CA LEU A 44 -4.01 5.96 -16.69
C LEU A 44 -4.74 6.01 -15.34
N ALA A 45 -5.05 7.20 -14.83
CA ALA A 45 -5.83 7.34 -13.60
C ALA A 45 -7.24 6.72 -13.72
N ASP A 46 -7.93 6.89 -14.85
CA ASP A 46 -9.23 6.25 -15.12
C ASP A 46 -9.09 4.72 -15.19
N GLN A 47 -8.06 4.22 -15.86
CA GLN A 47 -7.75 2.79 -15.91
C GLN A 47 -7.50 2.22 -14.51
N LEU A 48 -6.70 2.90 -13.69
CA LEU A 48 -6.41 2.50 -12.32
C LEU A 48 -7.67 2.46 -11.43
N CYS A 49 -8.60 3.41 -11.62
CA CYS A 49 -9.91 3.38 -10.96
C CYS A 49 -10.72 2.14 -11.36
N GLY A 50 -10.70 1.78 -12.65
CA GLY A 50 -11.43 0.63 -13.18
C GLY A 50 -10.92 -0.73 -12.70
N VAL A 51 -9.60 -0.88 -12.48
CA VAL A 51 -9.02 -2.16 -12.01
C VAL A 51 -9.06 -2.34 -10.48
N CYS A 52 -9.32 -1.27 -9.72
CA CYS A 52 -9.33 -1.31 -8.27
C CYS A 52 -10.56 -2.06 -7.73
N PRO A 53 -10.40 -3.26 -7.12
CA PRO A 53 -11.55 -4.09 -6.74
C PRO A 53 -12.34 -3.52 -5.56
N SER A 54 -11.70 -2.72 -4.70
CA SER A 54 -12.34 -2.11 -3.52
C SER A 54 -12.76 -0.66 -3.73
N GLN A 55 -12.60 -0.13 -4.95
CA GLN A 55 -12.93 1.26 -5.28
C GLN A 55 -12.18 2.29 -4.39
N ALA A 56 -10.99 1.92 -3.90
CA ALA A 56 -10.11 2.81 -3.13
C ALA A 56 -9.52 3.96 -3.96
N LEU A 57 -9.67 3.90 -5.28
CA LEU A 57 -9.17 4.91 -6.23
C LEU A 57 -10.36 5.59 -6.91
N ARG A 58 -10.31 6.93 -6.97
CA ARG A 58 -11.30 7.75 -7.68
C ARG A 58 -10.63 8.97 -8.28
N ARG A 59 -10.92 9.29 -9.54
CA ARG A 59 -10.44 10.54 -10.16
C ARG A 59 -11.40 11.69 -9.87
N GLU A 60 -10.83 12.84 -9.49
CA GLU A 60 -11.50 14.13 -9.35
C GLU A 60 -10.77 15.18 -10.21
N GLY A 61 -11.18 15.34 -11.46
CA GLY A 61 -10.52 16.26 -12.40
C GLY A 61 -9.07 15.85 -12.68
N ASP A 62 -8.13 16.71 -12.26
CA ASP A 62 -6.67 16.54 -12.37
C ASP A 62 -6.04 15.87 -11.14
N VAL A 63 -6.83 15.17 -10.31
CA VAL A 63 -6.35 14.54 -9.08
C VAL A 63 -6.85 13.10 -9.00
N LEU A 64 -5.96 12.16 -8.72
CA LEU A 64 -6.32 10.82 -8.26
C LEU A 64 -6.46 10.85 -6.73
N ILE A 65 -7.66 10.53 -6.25
CA ILE A 65 -7.95 10.32 -4.84
C ILE A 65 -7.67 8.86 -4.52
N PHE A 66 -6.82 8.64 -3.52
CA PHE A 66 -6.48 7.32 -3.03
C PHE A 66 -6.85 7.19 -1.54
N ASP A 67 -7.78 6.30 -1.24
CA ASP A 67 -8.20 5.97 0.10
C ASP A 67 -7.50 4.71 0.62
N VAL A 68 -6.45 4.90 1.40
CA VAL A 68 -5.68 3.81 2.02
C VAL A 68 -6.59 2.96 2.92
N GLY A 69 -7.59 3.57 3.57
CA GLY A 69 -8.51 2.86 4.47
C GLY A 69 -9.47 1.91 3.76
N ALA A 70 -9.69 2.08 2.45
CA ALA A 70 -10.46 1.16 1.61
C ALA A 70 -9.56 0.22 0.79
N CYS A 71 -8.24 0.43 0.79
CA CYS A 71 -7.31 -0.35 0.00
C CYS A 71 -7.11 -1.75 0.60
N THR A 72 -7.18 -2.78 -0.23
CA THR A 72 -6.91 -4.17 0.19
C THR A 72 -5.48 -4.61 -0.11
N SER A 73 -4.60 -3.70 -0.55
CA SER A 73 -3.20 -3.99 -0.93
C SER A 73 -3.05 -5.14 -1.94
N CYS A 74 -4.01 -5.30 -2.86
CA CYS A 74 -4.05 -6.43 -3.80
C CYS A 74 -3.04 -6.37 -4.96
N GLY A 75 -2.29 -5.27 -5.14
CA GLY A 75 -1.23 -5.16 -6.16
C GLY A 75 -1.69 -4.90 -7.60
N ARG A 76 -2.97 -5.10 -7.96
CA ARG A 76 -3.47 -4.98 -9.36
C ARG A 76 -3.14 -3.66 -10.05
N CYS A 77 -3.13 -2.55 -9.31
CA CYS A 77 -2.76 -1.23 -9.85
C CYS A 77 -1.27 -1.17 -10.24
N GLY A 78 -0.38 -1.81 -9.48
CA GLY A 78 1.04 -1.94 -9.82
C GLY A 78 1.28 -2.85 -11.03
N GLU A 79 0.52 -3.95 -11.13
CA GLU A 79 0.58 -4.82 -12.32
C GLU A 79 0.09 -4.10 -13.59
N THR A 80 -0.93 -3.26 -13.45
CA THR A 80 -1.51 -2.49 -14.56
C THR A 80 -0.59 -1.36 -15.03
N ALA A 81 0.08 -0.69 -14.09
CA ALA A 81 0.84 0.52 -14.36
C ALA A 81 2.19 0.55 -13.60
N PRO A 82 3.13 -0.37 -13.89
CA PRO A 82 4.36 -0.52 -13.10
C PRO A 82 5.27 0.71 -13.10
N GLU A 83 5.21 1.53 -14.16
CA GLU A 83 5.99 2.77 -14.25
C GLU A 83 5.46 3.89 -13.36
N ALA A 84 4.16 3.85 -13.02
CA ALA A 84 3.47 4.87 -12.23
C ALA A 84 3.17 4.42 -10.80
N VAL A 85 3.08 3.11 -10.56
CA VAL A 85 2.61 2.52 -9.31
C VAL A 85 3.57 1.45 -8.83
N THR A 86 4.04 1.57 -7.59
CA THR A 86 4.87 0.55 -6.92
C THR A 86 4.29 0.20 -5.57
N ALA A 87 4.65 -0.95 -5.00
CA ALA A 87 4.43 -1.20 -3.58
C ALA A 87 5.15 -0.10 -2.77
N SER A 88 4.50 0.42 -1.73
CA SER A 88 5.09 1.52 -0.93
C SER A 88 6.16 1.03 0.03
N GLY A 89 6.08 -0.23 0.49
CA GLY A 89 6.87 -0.71 1.62
C GLY A 89 6.36 -0.24 2.98
N GLU A 90 5.30 0.58 3.00
CA GLU A 90 4.73 1.17 4.21
C GLU A 90 3.59 0.31 4.74
N PHE A 91 3.68 -0.12 6.00
CA PHE A 91 2.63 -0.89 6.68
C PHE A 91 2.19 -0.27 8.01
N GLU A 92 2.99 0.64 8.58
CA GLU A 92 2.72 1.34 9.85
C GLU A 92 1.82 2.57 9.61
N LEU A 93 0.62 2.34 9.07
CA LEU A 93 -0.27 3.40 8.54
C LEU A 93 -1.34 3.89 9.53
N ALA A 94 -1.22 3.49 10.81
CA ALA A 94 -2.21 3.81 11.82
C ALA A 94 -2.35 5.33 12.03
N THR A 95 -3.59 5.80 12.09
CA THR A 95 -3.89 7.21 12.34
C THR A 95 -5.19 7.35 13.12
N THR A 96 -5.35 8.43 13.87
CA THR A 96 -6.55 8.73 14.65
C THR A 96 -7.58 9.54 13.88
N VAL A 97 -7.27 9.98 12.66
CA VAL A 97 -8.12 10.88 11.85
C VAL A 97 -8.37 10.26 10.48
N ARG A 98 -9.66 10.03 10.14
CA ARG A 98 -10.07 9.39 8.87
C ARG A 98 -9.52 10.09 7.63
N ALA A 99 -9.43 11.41 7.65
CA ALA A 99 -8.94 12.21 6.53
C ALA A 99 -7.46 11.94 6.20
N HIS A 100 -6.63 11.53 7.17
CA HIS A 100 -5.22 11.20 6.92
C HIS A 100 -5.03 9.92 6.11
N LEU A 101 -6.06 9.07 6.02
CA LEU A 101 -6.05 7.88 5.15
C LEU A 101 -6.35 8.21 3.68
N VAL A 102 -6.79 9.43 3.38
CA VAL A 102 -7.12 9.86 2.03
C VAL A 102 -6.00 10.71 1.47
N LYS A 103 -5.34 10.21 0.43
CA LYS A 103 -4.25 10.87 -0.29
C LYS A 103 -4.79 11.49 -1.58
N ARG A 104 -4.22 12.64 -1.95
CA ARG A 104 -4.54 13.37 -3.19
C ARG A 104 -3.27 13.41 -4.04
N ILE A 105 -3.30 12.75 -5.19
CA ILE A 105 -2.17 12.64 -6.10
C ILE A 105 -2.46 13.50 -7.33
N PRO A 106 -1.68 14.56 -7.60
CA PRO A 106 -1.86 15.36 -8.80
C PRO A 106 -1.53 14.53 -10.04
N LEU A 107 -2.30 14.75 -11.11
CA LEU A 107 -2.09 14.12 -12.41
C LEU A 107 -1.21 15.00 -13.29
N LEU A 108 -0.39 14.36 -14.11
CA LEU A 108 0.32 15.03 -15.19
C LEU A 108 -0.72 15.58 -16.18
N ARG A 109 -0.62 16.88 -16.49
CA ARG A 109 -1.37 17.46 -17.58
C ARG A 109 -0.71 17.08 -18.89
N GLU A 110 -1.45 16.43 -19.78
CA GLU A 110 -1.01 16.28 -21.16
C GLU A 110 -0.74 17.65 -21.77
N ALA A 111 0.39 17.79 -22.47
CA ALA A 111 0.66 18.97 -23.28
C ALA A 111 -0.40 19.01 -24.38
N ARG A 112 -1.33 19.97 -24.28
CA ARG A 112 -2.37 20.19 -25.29
C ARG A 112 -1.68 20.51 -26.63
N PRO A 113 -1.98 19.77 -27.73
CA PRO A 113 -1.51 20.16 -29.06
C PRO A 113 -2.12 21.49 -29.52
#